data_AF-A0A0F4XF91-F1
#
_entry.id   AF-A0A0F4XF91-F1
#
_cell.length_a   1.000
_cell.length_b   1.000
_cell.length_c   1.000
_cell.angle_alpha   90.00
_cell.angle_beta   90.00
_cell.angle_gamma   90.00
#
_symmetry.space_group_name_H-M   'P 1'
#
loop_
_entity.id
_entity.type
_entity.pdbx_description
1 polymer ?
#
loop_
_entity_poly.entity_id
_entity_poly.type
_entity_poly.pdbx_seq_one_letter_code
_entity_poly.pdbx_strand_id
1 'polypeptide(L)'
;MAVTECPVPMTLGADIRSDSTWFCRAHRIPDVLIEFERFDGTDRGQKKLDEKLCNLLEAAMRWGDAPSVLVLSAWSKGVVSAPNKEMFLQRCRQGFKTVVGAQVPAIRTTAVLFSRFIFEIERSGTLLLKQTRCERLM
;
A
#
# COMPACT_ATOMS: atom_id res chain seq x y z
N MET A 1 2.97 -0.83 -18.00
CA MET A 1 2.90 0.65 -18.10
C MET A 1 2.40 1.17 -16.76
N ALA A 2 3.01 2.22 -16.21
CA ALA A 2 2.58 2.82 -14.95
C ALA A 2 1.48 3.87 -15.20
N VAL A 3 0.42 3.83 -14.38
CA VAL A 3 -0.63 4.84 -14.33
C VAL A 3 -0.70 5.35 -12.89
N THR A 4 -0.68 6.66 -12.69
CA THR A 4 -0.80 7.29 -11.37
C THR A 4 -2.25 7.59 -11.04
N GLU A 5 -2.63 7.55 -9.76
CA GLU A 5 -3.99 7.84 -9.31
C GLU A 5 -5.04 7.00 -10.06
N CYS A 6 -4.74 5.72 -10.29
CA CYS A 6 -5.55 4.87 -11.14
C CYS A 6 -6.84 4.46 -10.40
N PRO A 7 -8.03 4.81 -10.92
CA PRO A 7 -9.27 4.44 -10.28
C PRO A 7 -9.50 2.93 -10.37
N VAL A 8 -9.94 2.35 -9.26
CA VAL A 8 -10.28 0.93 -9.18
C VAL A 8 -11.68 0.69 -9.81
N PRO A 9 -11.93 -0.42 -10.53
CA PRO A 9 -13.24 -0.74 -11.10
C PRO A 9 -14.35 -0.82 -10.04
N MET A 10 -15.60 -0.56 -10.46
CA MET A 10 -16.83 -0.61 -9.65
C MET A 10 -16.96 0.44 -8.53
N THR A 11 -17.86 1.42 -8.68
CA THR A 11 -17.98 2.58 -7.76
C THR A 11 -19.07 2.45 -6.68
N LEU A 12 -19.60 1.25 -6.41
CA LEU A 12 -20.61 1.06 -5.34
C LEU A 12 -20.05 1.20 -3.91
N GLY A 13 -18.76 1.54 -3.77
CA GLY A 13 -18.06 1.74 -2.49
C GLY A 13 -17.20 3.01 -2.48
N ALA A 14 -16.11 3.01 -1.72
CA ALA A 14 -15.20 4.15 -1.66
C ALA A 14 -14.51 4.42 -3.01
N ASP A 15 -14.26 5.70 -3.31
CA ASP A 15 -13.44 6.11 -4.45
C ASP A 15 -11.97 5.82 -4.15
N ILE A 16 -11.56 4.58 -4.39
CA ILE A 16 -10.18 4.12 -4.23
C ILE A 16 -9.43 4.35 -5.53
N ARG A 17 -8.29 5.03 -5.39
CA ARG A 17 -7.34 5.29 -6.47
C ARG A 17 -5.96 4.92 -5.98
N SER A 18 -5.35 3.93 -6.61
CA SER A 18 -3.98 3.57 -6.23
C SER A 18 -3.02 4.64 -6.73
N ASP A 19 -2.15 5.13 -5.84
CA ASP A 19 -1.15 6.16 -6.15
C ASP A 19 -0.33 5.76 -7.39
N SER A 20 -0.02 4.48 -7.55
CA SER A 20 0.48 3.93 -8.82
C SER A 20 -0.04 2.52 -9.12
N THR A 21 -0.31 2.25 -10.38
CA THR A 21 -0.72 0.94 -10.91
C THR A 21 0.14 0.58 -12.11
N TRP A 22 0.76 -0.59 -12.10
CA TRP A 22 1.46 -1.13 -13.27
C TRP A 22 0.60 -2.14 -14.00
N PHE A 23 0.32 -1.86 -15.26
CA PHE A 23 -0.43 -2.76 -16.14
C PHE A 23 0.48 -3.67 -16.96
N CYS A 24 0.11 -4.95 -17.06
CA CYS A 24 0.58 -5.84 -18.10
C CYS A 24 0.06 -5.36 -19.45
N ARG A 25 0.95 -5.05 -20.39
CA ARG A 25 0.54 -4.55 -21.71
C ARG A 25 -0.19 -5.61 -22.55
N ALA A 26 0.20 -6.88 -22.42
CA ALA A 26 -0.38 -7.98 -23.19
C ALA A 26 -1.84 -8.25 -22.79
N HIS A 27 -2.11 -8.26 -21.48
CA HIS A 27 -3.41 -8.64 -20.92
C HIS A 27 -4.29 -7.44 -20.55
N ARG A 28 -3.73 -6.22 -20.51
CA ARG A 28 -4.41 -4.97 -20.11
C ARG A 28 -5.04 -5.06 -18.71
N ILE A 29 -4.43 -5.83 -17.82
CA ILE A 29 -4.80 -5.96 -16.41
C ILE A 29 -3.67 -5.42 -15.52
N PRO A 30 -3.98 -4.95 -14.29
CA PRO A 30 -2.94 -4.52 -13.36
C PRO A 30 -2.16 -5.73 -12.83
N ASP A 31 -0.83 -5.66 -12.90
CA ASP A 31 0.08 -6.62 -12.28
C ASP A 31 0.50 -6.20 -10.88
N VAL A 32 0.63 -4.87 -10.66
CA VAL A 32 1.10 -4.30 -9.40
C VAL A 32 0.26 -3.07 -9.01
N LEU A 33 -0.14 -3.02 -7.74
CA LEU A 33 -0.74 -1.82 -7.12
C LEU A 33 0.19 -1.28 -6.04
N ILE A 34 0.28 0.04 -5.94
CA ILE A 34 1.22 0.72 -5.05
C ILE A 34 0.52 1.87 -4.33
N GLU A 35 0.73 1.94 -3.01
CA GLU A 35 0.37 3.08 -2.16
C GLU A 35 1.62 3.64 -1.49
N PHE A 36 1.67 4.95 -1.35
CA PHE A 36 2.71 5.70 -0.67
C PHE A 36 2.12 6.49 0.49
N GLU A 37 2.80 6.49 1.63
CA GLU A 37 2.39 7.32 2.76
C GLU A 37 3.61 7.86 3.52
N ARG A 38 3.48 9.11 3.97
CA ARG A 38 4.46 9.68 4.90
C ARG A 38 4.17 9.14 6.30
N PHE A 39 5.18 8.56 6.93
CA PHE A 39 5.09 8.04 8.28
C PHE A 39 5.91 8.89 9.25
N ASP A 40 5.28 9.29 10.35
CA ASP A 40 5.85 10.18 11.37
C ASP A 40 6.19 9.46 12.69
N GLY A 41 5.95 8.14 12.78
CA GLY A 41 6.21 7.37 13.99
C GLY A 41 5.06 7.38 15.00
N THR A 42 3.94 8.04 14.70
CA THR A 42 2.80 8.17 15.63
C THR A 42 1.71 7.13 15.38
N ASP A 43 0.82 6.94 16.35
CA ASP A 43 -0.39 6.11 16.17
C ASP A 43 -1.29 6.62 15.05
N ARG A 44 -1.33 7.94 14.83
CA ARG A 44 -2.04 8.53 13.70
C ARG A 44 -1.39 8.11 12.37
N GLY A 45 -0.06 8.16 12.28
CA GLY A 45 0.68 7.65 11.14
C GLY A 45 0.43 6.15 10.91
N GLN A 46 0.33 5.37 11.99
CA GLN A 46 0.06 3.93 11.90
C GLN A 46 -1.34 3.66 11.33
N LYS A 47 -2.35 4.41 11.77
CA LYS A 47 -3.72 4.32 11.22
C LYS A 47 -3.77 4.64 9.73
N LYS A 48 -3.06 5.68 9.28
CA LYS A 48 -2.96 6.00 7.85
C LYS A 48 -2.32 4.89 7.03
N LEU A 49 -1.25 4.27 7.53
CA LEU A 49 -0.65 3.12 6.85
C LEU A 49 -1.61 1.92 6.79
N ASP A 50 -2.37 1.66 7.86
CA ASP A 50 -3.41 0.62 7.86
C ASP A 50 -4.51 0.92 6.83
N GLU A 51 -4.97 2.18 6.75
CA GLU A 51 -5.94 2.64 5.73
C GLU A 51 -5.41 2.43 4.31
N LYS A 52 -4.16 2.82 4.03
CA LYS A 52 -3.50 2.60 2.74
C LYS A 52 -3.36 1.12 2.40
N LEU A 53 -3.02 0.27 3.36
CA LEU A 53 -3.02 -1.18 3.16
C LEU A 53 -4.42 -1.70 2.83
N CYS A 54 -5.44 -1.27 3.57
CA CYS A 54 -6.82 -1.67 3.32
C CYS A 54 -7.27 -1.28 1.91
N ASN A 55 -6.89 -0.08 1.44
CA ASN A 55 -7.14 0.35 0.06
C ASN A 55 -6.48 -0.58 -0.97
N LEU A 56 -5.23 -1.00 -0.77
CA LEU A 56 -4.56 -1.98 -1.66
C LEU A 56 -5.31 -3.31 -1.73
N LEU A 57 -5.71 -3.84 -0.57
CA LEU A 57 -6.41 -5.12 -0.48
C LEU A 57 -7.79 -5.06 -1.14
N GLU A 58 -8.56 -3.99 -0.88
CA GLU A 58 -9.85 -3.77 -1.52
C GLU A 58 -9.69 -3.53 -3.03
N ALA A 59 -8.67 -2.78 -3.44
CA ALA A 59 -8.36 -2.54 -4.84
C ALA A 59 -8.06 -3.85 -5.58
N ALA A 60 -7.22 -4.72 -5.00
CA ALA A 60 -6.90 -6.02 -5.58
C ALA A 60 -8.15 -6.87 -5.81
N MET A 61 -9.03 -6.95 -4.80
CA MET A 61 -10.31 -7.66 -4.88
C MET A 61 -11.21 -7.08 -5.99
N ARG A 62 -11.32 -5.75 -6.09
CA ARG A 62 -12.14 -5.09 -7.12
C ARG A 62 -11.58 -5.23 -8.53
N TRP A 63 -10.28 -5.46 -8.65
CA TRP A 63 -9.63 -5.90 -9.89
C TRP A 63 -9.76 -7.41 -10.16
N GLY A 64 -10.57 -8.13 -9.38
CA GLY A 64 -10.77 -9.56 -9.53
C GLY A 64 -9.54 -10.39 -9.17
N ASP A 65 -8.77 -9.93 -8.18
CA ASP A 65 -7.51 -10.54 -7.73
C ASP A 65 -6.43 -10.66 -8.83
N ALA A 66 -6.54 -9.82 -9.88
CA ALA A 66 -5.57 -9.78 -10.98
C ALA A 66 -4.15 -9.34 -10.56
N PRO A 67 -3.96 -8.35 -9.67
CA PRO A 67 -2.61 -7.95 -9.24
C PRO A 67 -1.87 -9.09 -8.53
N SER A 68 -0.65 -9.35 -9.00
CA SER A 68 0.25 -10.35 -8.43
C SER A 68 1.09 -9.81 -7.27
N VAL A 69 1.25 -8.48 -7.20
CA VAL A 69 2.02 -7.79 -6.16
C VAL A 69 1.28 -6.54 -5.67
N LEU A 70 1.22 -6.34 -4.35
CA LEU A 70 0.80 -5.10 -3.71
C LEU A 70 1.99 -4.51 -2.97
N VAL A 71 2.21 -3.20 -3.11
CA VAL A 71 3.34 -2.52 -2.47
C VAL A 71 2.84 -1.38 -1.60
N LEU A 72 3.02 -1.50 -0.29
CA LEU A 72 2.85 -0.39 0.64
C LEU A 72 4.22 0.26 0.90
N SER A 73 4.37 1.53 0.57
CA SER A 73 5.62 2.28 0.72
C SER A 73 5.47 3.39 1.75
N ALA A 74 6.15 3.25 2.89
CA ALA A 74 6.21 4.27 3.93
C ALA A 74 7.52 5.06 3.81
N TRP A 75 7.47 6.39 3.92
CA TRP A 75 8.67 7.22 4.01
C TRP A 75 8.66 8.16 5.22
N SER A 76 9.82 8.42 5.82
CA SER A 76 9.95 9.32 6.96
C SER A 76 11.11 10.32 6.77
N LYS A 77 11.01 11.47 7.45
CA LYS A 77 12.13 12.39 7.64
C LYS A 77 12.82 12.03 8.95
N GLY A 78 14.06 11.60 8.88
CA GLY A 78 14.81 11.03 10.00
C GLY A 78 14.30 9.66 10.42
N VAL A 79 15.01 9.08 11.40
CA VAL A 79 14.63 7.82 12.02
C VAL A 79 13.43 8.06 12.94
N VAL A 80 12.36 7.31 12.69
CA VAL A 80 11.17 7.25 13.53
C VAL A 80 10.92 5.82 13.99
N SER A 81 10.05 5.63 14.98
CA SER A 81 9.58 4.31 15.41
C SER A 81 9.20 3.43 14.22
N ALA A 82 9.34 2.11 14.33
CA ALA A 82 8.93 1.23 13.25
C ALA A 82 7.39 1.09 13.20
N PRO A 83 6.77 1.06 12.02
CA PRO A 83 5.37 0.68 11.88
C PRO A 83 5.08 -0.71 12.46
N ASN A 84 3.92 -0.88 13.06
CA ASN A 84 3.45 -2.15 13.59
C ASN A 84 3.02 -3.07 12.44
N LYS A 85 3.95 -3.93 12.01
CA LYS A 85 3.73 -4.87 10.90
C LYS A 85 2.76 -6.00 11.23
N GLU A 86 2.57 -6.32 12.51
CA GLU A 86 1.66 -7.41 12.90
C GLU A 86 0.21 -7.06 12.53
N MET A 87 -0.17 -5.79 12.66
CA MET A 87 -1.47 -5.31 12.19
C MET A 87 -1.64 -5.55 10.69
N PHE A 88 -0.62 -5.26 9.89
CA PHE A 88 -0.66 -5.47 8.44
C PHE A 88 -0.79 -6.95 8.09
N LEU A 89 -0.04 -7.82 8.78
CA LEU A 89 -0.15 -9.27 8.60
C LEU A 89 -1.54 -9.79 8.95
N GLN A 90 -2.13 -9.30 10.04
CA GLN A 90 -3.49 -9.66 10.43
C GLN A 90 -4.52 -9.27 9.35
N ARG A 91 -4.45 -8.04 8.81
CA ARG A 91 -5.31 -7.61 7.69
C ARG A 91 -5.19 -8.55 6.49
N CYS A 92 -3.96 -8.87 6.09
CA CYS A 92 -3.72 -9.73 4.93
C CYS A 92 -4.26 -11.17 5.15
N ARG A 93 -4.08 -11.71 6.36
CA ARG A 93 -4.43 -13.11 6.69
C ARG A 93 -5.90 -13.33 7.03
N GLN A 94 -6.58 -12.32 7.58
CA GLN A 94 -7.95 -12.45 8.07
C GLN A 94 -8.96 -11.75 7.15
N GLY A 95 -8.51 -10.83 6.30
CA GLY A 95 -9.39 -9.89 5.62
C GLY A 95 -9.98 -8.87 6.60
N PHE A 96 -10.94 -8.08 6.13
CA PHE A 96 -11.62 -7.07 6.94
C PHE A 96 -12.95 -6.66 6.32
N LYS A 97 -13.79 -5.98 7.11
CA LYS A 97 -14.98 -5.29 6.59
C LYS A 97 -14.67 -3.82 6.36
N THR A 98 -15.05 -3.29 5.20
CA THR A 98 -14.94 -1.87 4.89
C THR A 98 -15.99 -1.08 5.67
N VAL A 99 -15.83 0.25 5.71
CA VAL A 99 -16.79 1.15 6.39
C VAL A 99 -18.20 1.10 5.79
N VAL A 100 -18.32 0.72 4.51
CA VAL A 100 -19.60 0.51 3.82
C VAL A 100 -20.14 -0.91 3.95
N GLY A 101 -19.49 -1.75 4.77
CA GLY A 101 -19.93 -3.12 5.09
C GLY A 101 -19.50 -4.19 4.07
N ALA A 102 -18.73 -3.84 3.04
CA ALA A 102 -18.20 -4.82 2.09
C ALA A 102 -17.14 -5.70 2.77
N GLN A 103 -17.18 -7.00 2.52
CA GLN A 103 -16.17 -7.94 3.03
C GLN A 103 -15.01 -8.02 2.04
N VAL A 104 -13.81 -7.62 2.47
CA VAL A 104 -12.56 -7.90 1.77
C VAL A 104 -12.00 -9.20 2.32
N PRO A 105 -11.78 -10.23 1.48
CA PRO A 105 -11.27 -11.52 1.93
C PRO A 105 -9.77 -11.45 2.28
N ALA A 106 -9.27 -12.50 2.92
CA ALA A 106 -7.85 -12.70 3.10
C ALA A 106 -7.15 -12.94 1.75
N ILE A 107 -5.93 -12.42 1.59
CA ILE A 107 -5.10 -12.66 0.40
C ILE A 107 -4.37 -14.00 0.53
N ARG A 108 -4.30 -14.75 -0.58
CA ARG A 108 -3.64 -16.07 -0.64
C ARG A 108 -2.53 -16.19 -1.67
N THR A 109 -2.67 -15.54 -2.81
CA THR A 109 -1.79 -15.70 -3.98
C THR A 109 -0.98 -14.46 -4.31
N THR A 110 -1.47 -13.28 -3.92
CA THR A 110 -0.83 -12.00 -4.16
C THR A 110 0.27 -11.74 -3.14
N ALA A 111 1.47 -11.37 -3.61
CA ALA A 111 2.56 -10.98 -2.73
C ALA A 111 2.29 -9.58 -2.15
N VAL A 112 2.50 -9.40 -0.86
CA VAL A 112 2.37 -8.07 -0.22
C VAL A 112 3.73 -7.62 0.26
N LEU A 113 4.24 -6.54 -0.33
CA LEU A 113 5.53 -5.95 -0.01
C LEU A 113 5.34 -4.69 0.82
N PHE A 114 6.15 -4.56 1.87
CA PHE A 114 6.25 -3.36 2.67
C PHE A 114 7.63 -2.73 2.53
N SER A 115 7.68 -1.54 1.95
CA SER A 115 8.91 -0.77 1.77
C SER A 115 8.95 0.40 2.74
N ARG A 116 10.13 0.63 3.34
CA ARG A 116 10.42 1.77 4.20
C ARG A 116 11.59 2.56 3.65
N PHE A 117 11.38 3.86 3.51
CA PHE A 117 12.39 4.82 3.03
C PHE A 117 12.66 5.85 4.14
N ILE A 118 13.90 5.96 4.58
CA ILE A 118 14.31 6.95 5.58
C ILE A 118 15.12 8.03 4.88
N PHE A 119 14.60 9.26 4.91
CA PHE A 119 15.25 10.41 4.31
C PHE A 119 15.83 11.33 5.39
N GLU A 120 17.01 11.87 5.15
CA GLU A 120 17.52 13.02 5.90
C GLU A 120 17.29 14.32 5.11
N ILE A 121 17.17 15.43 5.84
CA ILE A 121 17.14 16.77 5.22
C ILE A 121 18.57 17.30 5.23
N GLU A 122 19.13 17.52 4.05
CA GLU A 122 20.45 18.14 3.92
C GLU A 122 20.40 19.64 4.24
N ARG A 123 21.56 20.27 4.43
CA ARG A 123 21.65 21.72 4.69
C ARG A 123 21.04 22.56 3.56
N SER A 124 21.05 22.05 2.33
CA SER A 124 20.38 22.61 1.15
C SER A 124 18.86 22.52 1.17
N GLY A 125 18.26 21.81 2.12
CA GLY A 125 16.83 21.54 2.19
C GLY A 125 16.37 20.36 1.33
N THR A 126 17.28 19.69 0.61
CA THR A 126 17.01 18.49 -0.18
C THR A 126 16.81 17.26 0.70
N LEU A 127 15.94 16.33 0.26
CA LEU A 127 15.77 15.03 0.90
C LEU A 127 16.79 14.05 0.33
N LEU A 128 17.68 13.54 1.18
CA LEU A 128 18.62 12.48 0.85
C LEU A 128 18.11 11.15 1.37
N LEU A 129 17.94 10.16 0.50
CA LEU A 129 17.61 8.80 0.91
C LEU A 129 18.82 8.18 1.62
N LYS A 130 18.67 7.89 2.91
CA LYS A 130 19.74 7.29 3.73
C LYS A 130 19.63 5.79 3.84
N GLN A 131 18.40 5.30 3.94
CA GLN A 131 18.16 3.88 4.16
C GLN A 131 16.87 3.44 3.48
N THR A 132 16.93 2.24 2.91
CA THR A 132 15.77 1.52 2.38
C THR A 132 15.68 0.15 3.02
N ARG A 133 14.47 -0.28 3.34
CA ARG A 133 14.19 -1.65 3.75
C ARG A 133 12.93 -2.11 3.05
N CYS A 134 12.99 -3.24 2.36
CA CYS A 134 11.84 -3.87 1.72
C CYS A 134 11.67 -5.26 2.32
N GLU A 135 10.43 -5.60 2.67
CA GLU A 135 10.09 -6.89 3.27
C GLU A 135 8.84 -7.45 2.62
N ARG A 136 8.79 -8.77 2.50
CA ARG A 136 7.59 -9.49 2.10
C ARG A 136 6.76 -9.84 3.34
N LEU A 137 5.51 -9.39 3.38
CA LEU A 137 4.55 -9.71 4.43
C LEU A 137 3.84 -11.05 4.16
N MET A 138 3.51 -11.31 2.89
CA MET A 138 2.83 -12.52 2.38
C MET A 138 3.45 -12.91 1.04
#